data_AF-A0A531K2W0-F1
#
_entry.id   AF-A0A531K2W0-F1
#
_cell.length_a   1.000
_cell.length_b   1.000
_cell.length_c   1.000
_cell.angle_alpha   90.00
_cell.angle_beta   90.00
_cell.angle_gamma   90.00
#
_symmetry.space_group_name_H-M   'P 1'
#
loop_
_entity.id
_entity.type
_entity.pdbx_description
1 polymer ?
#
loop_
_entity_poly.entity_id
_entity_poly.type
_entity_poly.pdbx_seq_one_letter_code
_entity_poly.pdbx_strand_id
1 'polypeptide(L)'
;AKVGMGVRIKSAASFADLVNRGVRQAYLDPDNPLRPSIVSDPLGRRVNTRDNTPAVVHVDLVPGSQIEITIAAKGGGSENKARFTTLNPSASVADWVVDTVSTLGSGWCPPGLISVGIGGSAEKAMLLAKEA
;
A
#
# COMPACT_ATOMS: atom_id res chain seq x y z
N ALA A 1 7.78 0.86 -6.24
CA ALA A 1 9.13 1.30 -6.63
C ALA A 1 9.29 1.10 -8.12
N LYS A 2 9.77 2.12 -8.83
CA LYS A 2 10.11 2.01 -10.25
C LYS A 2 11.61 1.79 -10.35
N VAL A 3 12.02 0.65 -10.89
CA VAL A 3 13.43 0.26 -10.97
C VAL A 3 13.85 0.25 -12.44
N GLY A 4 14.79 1.12 -12.77
CA GLY A 4 15.40 1.18 -14.09
C GLY A 4 16.04 -0.17 -14.48
N MET A 5 15.76 -0.69 -15.67
CA MET A 5 16.31 -1.97 -16.15
C MET A 5 17.85 -1.94 -16.29
N GLY A 6 18.46 -0.76 -16.37
CA GLY A 6 19.91 -0.56 -16.36
C GLY A 6 20.52 -0.53 -14.95
N VAL A 7 19.72 -0.58 -13.89
CA VAL A 7 20.21 -0.55 -12.50
C VAL A 7 20.92 -1.86 -12.15
N ARG A 8 21.99 -1.73 -11.34
CA ARG A 8 22.69 -2.85 -10.70
C ARG A 8 22.70 -2.63 -9.18
N ILE A 9 22.01 -3.49 -8.45
CA ILE A 9 21.95 -3.46 -6.99
C ILE A 9 23.00 -4.43 -6.45
N LYS A 10 24.03 -3.91 -5.76
CA LYS A 10 25.12 -4.71 -5.19
C LYS A 10 24.69 -5.32 -3.84
N SER A 11 23.91 -6.40 -3.89
CA SER A 11 23.43 -7.12 -2.71
C SER A 11 23.19 -8.60 -3.04
N ALA A 12 23.43 -9.48 -2.07
CA ALA A 12 23.04 -10.89 -2.15
C ALA A 12 21.56 -11.12 -1.72
N ALA A 13 20.94 -10.13 -1.06
CA ALA A 13 19.56 -10.20 -0.62
C ALA A 13 18.59 -9.59 -1.64
N SER A 14 17.33 -10.03 -1.60
CA SER A 14 16.30 -9.57 -2.51
C SER A 14 15.97 -8.08 -2.30
N PHE A 15 15.37 -7.44 -3.30
CA PHE A 15 14.91 -6.04 -3.17
C PHE A 15 13.93 -5.87 -2.01
N ALA A 16 13.02 -6.83 -1.83
CA ALA A 16 12.06 -6.83 -0.73
C ALA A 16 12.76 -6.94 0.65
N ASP A 17 13.81 -7.76 0.77
CA ASP A 17 14.58 -7.86 2.02
C ASP A 17 15.30 -6.55 2.35
N LEU A 18 15.85 -5.87 1.34
CA LEU A 18 16.47 -4.56 1.52
C LEU A 18 15.45 -3.52 1.99
N VAL A 19 14.26 -3.49 1.40
CA VAL A 19 13.16 -2.62 1.84
C VAL A 19 12.74 -2.96 3.27
N ASN A 20 12.56 -4.25 3.60
CA ASN A 20 12.19 -4.69 4.95
C ASN A 20 13.23 -4.33 6.01
N ARG A 21 14.54 -4.34 5.68
CA ARG A 21 15.58 -3.82 6.57
C ARG A 21 15.40 -2.34 6.85
N GLY A 22 15.14 -1.54 5.83
CA GLY A 22 14.88 -0.10 5.98
C GLY A 22 13.64 0.16 6.83
N VAL A 23 12.54 -0.57 6.62
CA VAL A 23 11.33 -0.49 7.44
C VAL A 23 11.63 -0.86 8.89
N ARG A 24 12.30 -1.99 9.14
CA ARG A 24 12.70 -2.41 10.48
C ARG A 24 13.56 -1.34 11.18
N GLN A 25 14.52 -0.76 10.48
CA GLN A 25 15.36 0.31 11.03
C GLN A 25 14.52 1.53 11.43
N ALA A 26 13.60 1.97 10.57
CA ALA A 26 12.73 3.11 10.87
C ALA A 26 11.79 2.86 12.06
N TYR A 27 11.26 1.64 12.21
CA TYR A 27 10.35 1.29 13.32
C TYR A 27 11.05 0.99 14.64
N LEU A 28 12.35 0.70 14.62
CA LEU A 28 13.16 0.46 15.81
C LEU A 28 14.03 1.66 16.20
N ASP A 29 13.90 2.77 15.48
CA ASP A 29 14.63 4.01 15.77
C ASP A 29 14.20 4.59 17.13
N PRO A 30 15.11 4.67 18.13
CA PRO A 30 14.77 5.20 19.45
C PRO A 30 14.44 6.70 19.42
N ASP A 31 14.93 7.45 18.42
CA ASP A 31 14.73 8.89 18.30
C ASP A 31 13.41 9.24 17.56
N ASN A 32 12.77 8.25 16.92
CA ASN A 32 11.50 8.40 16.22
C ASN A 32 10.56 7.22 16.53
N PRO A 33 9.90 7.20 17.71
CA PRO A 33 9.09 6.08 18.14
C PRO A 33 7.86 5.89 17.25
N LEU A 34 7.83 4.77 16.51
CA LEU A 34 6.69 4.33 15.69
C LEU A 34 6.00 3.11 16.32
N ARG A 35 4.75 2.84 15.92
CA ARG A 35 3.98 1.70 16.43
C ARG A 35 3.98 0.51 15.46
N PRO A 36 4.63 -0.62 15.79
CA PRO A 36 4.54 -1.83 14.99
C PRO A 36 3.14 -2.43 15.06
N SER A 37 2.52 -2.62 13.90
CA SER A 37 1.12 -2.99 13.74
C SER A 37 0.92 -4.29 12.94
N ILE A 38 2.01 -4.90 12.44
CA ILE A 38 1.96 -6.15 11.67
C ILE A 38 1.99 -7.38 12.58
N VAL A 39 1.22 -8.40 12.22
CA VAL A 39 1.21 -9.72 12.86
C VAL A 39 1.73 -10.79 11.89
N SER A 40 2.53 -11.72 12.40
CA SER A 40 3.18 -12.78 11.61
C SER A 40 2.24 -13.91 11.17
N ASP A 41 1.24 -14.22 11.99
CA ASP A 41 0.24 -15.25 11.72
C ASP A 41 -1.16 -14.63 11.80
N PRO A 42 -1.80 -14.32 10.66
CA PRO A 42 -3.09 -13.62 10.65
C PRO A 42 -4.26 -14.50 11.11
N LEU A 43 -4.14 -15.83 10.99
CA LEU A 43 -5.24 -16.77 11.26
C LEU A 43 -5.11 -17.48 12.60
N GLY A 44 -3.89 -17.65 13.13
CA GLY A 44 -3.65 -18.32 14.40
C GLY A 44 -3.29 -17.34 15.53
N ARG A 45 -2.05 -17.41 16.01
CA ARG A 45 -1.64 -16.77 17.28
C ARG A 45 -1.57 -15.24 17.22
N ARG A 46 -1.51 -14.65 16.02
CA ARG A 46 -1.47 -13.19 15.82
C ARG A 46 -0.34 -12.50 16.60
N VAL A 47 0.85 -13.10 16.58
CA VAL A 47 2.03 -12.54 17.25
C VAL A 47 2.52 -11.31 16.46
N ASN A 48 2.56 -10.16 17.14
CA ASN A 48 3.10 -8.92 16.58
C ASN A 48 4.59 -9.09 16.22
N THR A 49 5.00 -8.60 15.06
CA THR A 49 6.38 -8.73 14.55
C THR A 49 7.37 -7.80 15.25
N ARG A 50 6.87 -6.80 15.98
CA ARG A 50 7.60 -5.79 16.77
C ARG A 50 8.49 -4.85 15.97
N ASP A 51 8.57 -5.03 14.65
CA ASP A 51 9.35 -4.20 13.73
C ASP A 51 8.55 -3.73 12.50
N ASN A 52 7.24 -4.01 12.49
CA ASN A 52 6.30 -3.66 11.42
C ASN A 52 6.62 -4.26 10.04
N THR A 53 7.49 -5.27 9.97
CA THR A 53 7.73 -6.06 8.76
C THR A 53 6.77 -7.27 8.69
N PRO A 54 6.47 -7.81 7.49
CA PRO A 54 6.92 -7.35 6.16
C PRO A 54 6.14 -6.13 5.65
N ALA A 55 6.81 -5.32 4.84
CA ALA A 55 6.20 -4.29 4.01
C ALA A 55 5.53 -4.89 2.76
N VAL A 56 4.51 -4.23 2.24
CA VAL A 56 3.96 -4.52 0.91
C VAL A 56 4.83 -3.81 -0.13
N VAL A 57 5.48 -4.59 -1.00
CA VAL A 57 6.46 -4.07 -1.97
C VAL A 57 5.95 -4.31 -3.39
N HIS A 58 5.61 -3.22 -4.08
CA HIS A 58 5.35 -3.23 -5.53
C HIS A 58 6.60 -2.79 -6.28
N VAL A 59 7.00 -3.54 -7.32
CA VAL A 59 8.17 -3.24 -8.16
C VAL A 59 7.75 -3.24 -9.62
N ASP A 60 7.93 -2.10 -10.27
CA ASP A 60 7.79 -1.96 -11.72
C ASP A 60 9.17 -1.81 -12.35
N LEU A 61 9.49 -2.65 -13.32
CA LEU A 61 10.71 -2.51 -14.12
C LEU A 61 10.45 -1.50 -15.25
N VAL A 62 11.26 -0.44 -15.31
CA VAL A 62 11.10 0.67 -16.26
C VAL A 62 12.39 0.91 -17.04
N PRO A 63 12.36 1.54 -18.23
CA PRO A 63 13.58 1.96 -18.90
C PRO A 63 14.42 2.93 -18.05
N GLY A 64 15.74 2.93 -18.26
CA GLY A 64 16.68 3.85 -17.58
C GLY A 64 17.52 3.18 -16.49
N SER A 65 18.24 4.00 -15.72
CA SER A 65 19.27 3.57 -14.76
C SER A 65 19.07 4.14 -13.35
N GLN A 66 17.85 4.58 -13.03
CA GLN A 66 17.50 5.15 -11.72
C GLN A 66 16.53 4.25 -10.96
N ILE A 67 16.50 4.41 -9.64
CA ILE A 67 15.47 3.82 -8.78
C ILE A 67 14.65 4.97 -8.21
N GLU A 68 13.34 4.90 -8.39
CA GLU A 68 12.37 5.80 -7.76
C GLU A 68 11.58 5.02 -6.70
N ILE A 69 11.55 5.54 -5.48
CA ILE A 69 10.87 4.92 -4.34
C ILE A 69 9.78 5.86 -3.84
N THR A 70 8.54 5.42 -3.98
CA THR A 70 7.38 6.02 -3.30
C THR A 70 7.10 5.21 -2.05
N ILE A 71 6.97 5.89 -0.91
CA ILE A 71 6.70 5.28 0.39
C ILE A 71 5.33 5.78 0.88
N ALA A 72 4.46 4.85 1.28
CA ALA A 72 3.17 5.17 1.88
C ALA A 72 3.02 4.48 3.24
N ALA A 73 3.01 5.26 4.33
CA ALA A 73 2.71 4.78 5.68
C ALA A 73 1.18 4.70 5.88
N LYS A 74 0.57 3.62 5.36
CA LYS A 74 -0.90 3.51 5.29
C LYS A 74 -1.49 2.98 6.61
N GLY A 75 -2.36 3.76 7.23
CA GLY A 75 -3.08 3.37 8.44
C GLY A 75 -4.22 2.38 8.16
N GLY A 76 -4.34 1.33 8.98
CA GLY A 76 -5.33 0.26 8.81
C GLY A 76 -6.80 0.73 8.79
N GLY A 77 -7.15 1.79 9.52
CA GLY A 77 -8.51 2.35 9.49
C GLY A 77 -8.93 2.80 8.09
N SER A 78 -8.03 3.52 7.40
CA SER A 78 -8.24 3.95 6.01
C SER A 78 -8.11 2.81 5.00
N GLU A 79 -7.21 1.84 5.26
CA GLU A 79 -7.06 0.64 4.41
C GLU A 79 -8.36 -0.17 4.36
N ASN A 80 -9.01 -0.37 5.52
CA ASN A 80 -10.26 -1.12 5.64
C ASN A 80 -11.47 -0.45 4.94
N LYS A 81 -11.33 0.80 4.50
CA LYS A 81 -12.35 1.52 3.72
C LYS A 81 -12.14 1.41 2.21
N ALA A 82 -11.09 0.73 1.74
CA ALA A 82 -10.94 0.45 0.32
C ALA A 82 -12.13 -0.39 -0.18
N ARG A 83 -12.67 -0.05 -1.35
CA ARG A 83 -13.83 -0.71 -1.96
C ARG A 83 -13.55 -1.02 -3.42
N PHE A 84 -14.05 -2.16 -3.86
CA PHE A 84 -13.96 -2.61 -5.23
C PHE A 84 -15.36 -3.01 -5.70
N THR A 85 -15.67 -2.72 -6.96
CA THR A 85 -16.85 -3.23 -7.64
C THR A 85 -16.56 -3.41 -9.13
N THR A 86 -17.33 -4.27 -9.79
CA THR A 86 -17.40 -4.32 -11.25
C THR A 86 -18.70 -3.68 -11.69
N LEU A 87 -18.60 -2.55 -12.37
CA LEU A 87 -19.76 -1.81 -12.87
C LEU A 87 -20.19 -2.31 -14.24
N ASN A 88 -21.50 -2.29 -14.49
CA ASN A 88 -22.01 -2.44 -15.85
C ASN A 88 -21.53 -1.28 -16.73
N PRO A 89 -21.33 -1.47 -18.05
CA PRO A 89 -20.85 -0.41 -18.94
C PRO A 89 -21.66 0.88 -18.93
N SER A 90 -22.97 0.79 -18.62
CA SER A 90 -23.88 1.92 -18.55
C SER A 90 -23.99 2.57 -17.17
N ALA A 91 -23.34 2.03 -16.14
CA ALA A 91 -23.45 2.53 -14.78
C ALA A 91 -22.58 3.78 -14.55
N SER A 92 -23.05 4.69 -13.70
CA SER A 92 -22.33 5.90 -13.31
C SER A 92 -21.27 5.59 -12.25
N VAL A 93 -20.01 5.90 -12.55
CA VAL A 93 -18.91 5.81 -11.58
C VAL A 93 -19.11 6.84 -10.46
N ALA A 94 -19.56 8.04 -10.80
CA ALA A 94 -19.75 9.12 -9.83
C ALA A 94 -20.79 8.75 -8.78
N ASP A 95 -21.92 8.17 -9.22
CA ASP A 95 -23.00 7.76 -8.32
C ASP A 95 -22.50 6.65 -7.39
N TRP A 96 -21.79 5.65 -7.93
CA TRP A 96 -21.18 4.61 -7.11
C TRP A 96 -20.20 5.18 -6.07
N VAL A 97 -19.38 6.17 -6.42
CA VAL A 97 -18.46 6.82 -5.48
C VAL A 97 -19.23 7.54 -4.37
N VAL A 98 -20.22 8.37 -4.72
CA VAL A 98 -21.03 9.12 -3.74
C VAL A 98 -21.76 8.17 -2.81
N ASP A 99 -22.43 7.17 -3.36
CA ASP A 99 -23.16 6.15 -2.61
C ASP A 99 -22.20 5.37 -1.69
N THR A 100 -21.04 4.96 -2.20
CA THR A 100 -20.05 4.24 -1.40
C THR A 100 -19.54 5.09 -0.24
N VAL A 101 -19.15 6.34 -0.49
CA VAL A 101 -18.62 7.26 0.54
C VAL A 101 -19.63 7.45 1.66
N SER A 102 -20.92 7.56 1.34
CA SER A 102 -21.99 7.68 2.34
C SER A 102 -22.03 6.51 3.34
N THR A 103 -21.59 5.32 2.93
CA THR A 103 -21.57 4.10 3.77
C THR A 103 -20.31 3.93 4.61
N LEU A 104 -19.25 4.71 4.37
CA LEU A 104 -17.95 4.47 5.00
C LEU A 104 -17.92 4.83 6.49
N GLY A 105 -18.83 5.69 6.95
CA GLY A 105 -18.83 6.24 8.30
C GLY A 105 -17.56 7.04 8.61
N SER A 106 -17.27 7.28 9.90
CA SER A 106 -16.14 8.12 10.34
C SER A 106 -14.83 7.36 10.62
N GLY A 107 -14.81 6.03 10.52
CA GLY A 107 -13.69 5.16 10.91
C GLY A 107 -12.40 5.25 10.05
N TRP A 108 -12.26 6.30 9.23
CA TRP A 108 -11.10 6.61 8.40
C TRP A 108 -10.63 8.07 8.54
N CYS A 109 -11.16 8.78 9.55
CA CYS A 109 -10.78 10.15 9.91
C CYS A 109 -11.02 11.21 8.80
N PRO A 110 -12.26 11.40 8.31
CA PRO A 110 -12.58 12.49 7.38
C PRO A 110 -12.35 13.89 8.01
N PRO A 111 -12.08 14.93 7.21
CA PRO A 111 -11.97 14.90 5.74
C PRO A 111 -10.67 14.25 5.28
N GLY A 112 -10.71 13.53 4.16
CA GLY A 112 -9.55 12.88 3.56
C GLY A 112 -9.67 12.77 2.05
N LEU A 113 -8.63 12.22 1.41
CA LEU A 113 -8.57 12.03 -0.03
C LEU A 113 -9.39 10.81 -0.45
N ILE A 114 -10.22 10.96 -1.49
CA ILE A 114 -10.93 9.88 -2.16
C ILE A 114 -10.23 9.63 -3.50
N SER A 115 -9.44 8.56 -3.54
CA SER A 115 -8.73 8.13 -4.74
C SER A 115 -9.52 7.04 -5.47
N VAL A 116 -9.64 7.15 -6.80
CA VAL A 116 -10.45 6.25 -7.63
C VAL A 116 -9.57 5.66 -8.74
N GLY A 117 -9.47 4.33 -8.77
CA GLY A 117 -8.78 3.57 -9.82
C GLY A 117 -9.78 2.86 -10.72
N ILE A 118 -9.69 3.07 -12.03
CA ILE A 118 -10.61 2.50 -13.03
C ILE A 118 -9.80 1.72 -14.06
N GLY A 119 -10.25 0.50 -14.34
CA GLY A 119 -9.68 -0.37 -15.39
C GLY A 119 -8.79 -1.50 -14.86
N GLY A 120 -8.43 -2.41 -15.77
CA GLY A 120 -7.71 -3.65 -15.43
C GLY A 120 -8.56 -4.66 -14.66
N SER A 121 -7.89 -5.63 -14.03
CA SER A 121 -8.52 -6.54 -13.06
C SER A 121 -8.67 -5.86 -11.69
N ALA A 122 -9.29 -6.56 -10.74
CA ALA A 122 -9.48 -6.06 -9.38
C ALA A 122 -8.16 -5.61 -8.72
N GLU A 123 -7.08 -6.38 -8.90
CA GLU A 123 -5.76 -6.06 -8.37
C GLU A 123 -5.20 -4.76 -8.95
N LYS A 124 -5.32 -4.57 -10.27
CA LYS A 124 -4.81 -3.37 -10.93
C LYS A 124 -5.64 -2.14 -10.59
N ALA A 125 -6.97 -2.25 -10.57
CA ALA A 125 -7.86 -1.16 -10.19
C ALA A 125 -7.57 -0.67 -8.75
N MET A 126 -7.39 -1.61 -7.82
CA MET A 126 -7.08 -1.28 -6.42
C MET A 126 -5.68 -0.67 -6.26
N LEU A 127 -4.69 -1.13 -7.04
CA LEU A 127 -3.36 -0.51 -7.05
C LEU A 127 -3.41 0.91 -7.60
N LEU A 128 -4.08 1.13 -8.74
CA LEU A 128 -4.27 2.47 -9.32
C LEU A 128 -4.96 3.43 -8.33
N ALA A 129 -5.99 2.94 -7.62
CA ALA A 129 -6.66 3.73 -6.59
C ALA A 129 -5.75 4.08 -5.41
N LYS A 130 -4.74 3.25 -5.09
CA LYS A 130 -3.75 3.55 -4.04
C LYS A 130 -2.67 4.53 -4.48
N GLU A 131 -2.38 4.58 -5.77
CA GLU A 131 -1.35 5.43 -6.38
C GLU A 131 -1.85 6.84 -6.71
N ALA A 132 -3.16 6.99 -6.97
CA ALA A 132 -3.82 8.26 -7.27
C ALA A 132 -4.00 9.14 -6.02
#